data_AF-B0XSW3-F1
#
_entry.id   AF-B0XSW3-F1
#
_cell.length_a   1.000
_cell.length_b   1.000
_cell.length_c   1.000
_cell.angle_alpha   90.00
_cell.angle_beta   90.00
_cell.angle_gamma   90.00
#
_symmetry.space_group_name_H-M   'P 1'
#
loop_
_entity.id
_entity.type
_entity.pdbx_description
1 polymer ?
#
loop_
_entity_poly.entity_id
_entity_poly.type
_entity_poly.pdbx_seq_one_letter_code
_entity_poly.pdbx_strand_id
1 'polypeptide(L)'
;MGEYVKSNKLVAEARGHTPSSVKVYKQIRRSVQRFEAYIQIELDTCNTTSERGRWTHKYRLLLALDFEAAINLKHWNDIPSIIDRASNMLDDKLCSAFLDCILRSGAPASNIAQVVKVPPPQSIKLTSCMSELHLTNTQSIICSFHSSPSPSFSAGAFLQKLPRYLRCLFQIALEAKDYSLAESVLHQAIVLARDGSADADLPFLYPSDELKWLASMAFNRAVDLYVASVDEDCRKWGDIAITLADLIRDDGGALLRLLRQNYAKLM
;
A
#
# COMPACT_ATOMS: atom_id res chain seq x y z
N MET A 1 18.27 -18.53 -16.95
CA MET A 1 16.91 -18.94 -17.38
C MET A 1 16.30 -20.07 -16.53
N GLY A 2 17.07 -21.12 -16.17
CA GLY A 2 16.56 -22.24 -15.36
C GLY A 2 15.97 -21.83 -13.99
N GLU A 3 16.58 -20.87 -13.30
CA GLU A 3 16.12 -20.39 -11.99
C GLU A 3 14.75 -19.68 -12.05
N TYR A 4 14.42 -19.01 -13.15
CA TYR A 4 13.12 -18.35 -13.36
C TYR A 4 11.99 -19.37 -13.51
N VAL A 5 12.17 -20.36 -14.40
CA VAL A 5 11.18 -21.43 -14.62
C VAL A 5 10.99 -22.27 -13.36
N LYS A 6 12.09 -22.54 -12.65
CA LYS A 6 12.08 -23.24 -11.37
C LYS A 6 11.30 -22.49 -10.30
N SER A 7 11.54 -21.18 -10.14
CA SER A 7 10.84 -20.35 -9.14
C SER A 7 9.33 -20.29 -9.38
N ASN A 8 8.90 -20.17 -10.64
CA ASN A 8 7.48 -20.20 -11.00
C ASN A 8 6.80 -21.55 -10.69
N LYS A 9 7.46 -22.67 -10.99
CA LYS A 9 6.93 -24.00 -10.68
C LYS A 9 6.83 -24.22 -9.17
N LEU A 10 7.84 -23.77 -8.43
CA LEU A 10 7.90 -23.88 -6.98
C LEU A 10 6.80 -23.07 -6.28
N VAL A 11 6.45 -21.86 -6.75
CA VAL A 11 5.40 -21.08 -6.07
C VAL A 11 4.02 -21.73 -6.16
N ALA A 12 3.71 -22.39 -7.28
CA ALA A 12 2.45 -23.11 -7.45
C ALA A 12 2.33 -24.27 -6.44
N GLU A 13 3.45 -24.92 -6.12
CA GLU A 13 3.54 -25.99 -5.13
C GLU A 13 3.44 -25.43 -3.69
N ALA A 14 4.02 -24.26 -3.42
CA ALA A 14 4.04 -23.62 -2.09
C ALA A 14 2.64 -23.16 -1.62
N ARG A 15 1.80 -22.67 -2.54
CA ARG A 15 0.44 -22.15 -2.23
C ARG A 15 -0.55 -23.22 -1.73
N GLY A 16 -0.16 -24.49 -1.73
CA GLY A 16 -0.91 -25.59 -1.13
C GLY A 16 -0.87 -25.66 0.41
N HIS A 17 -0.21 -24.73 1.10
CA HIS A 17 -0.15 -24.62 2.58
C HIS A 17 0.30 -25.89 3.32
N THR A 18 1.11 -26.74 2.68
CA THR A 18 1.68 -27.94 3.32
C THR A 18 2.96 -27.58 4.11
N PRO A 19 3.42 -28.40 5.07
CA PRO A 19 4.70 -28.18 5.76
C PRO A 19 5.93 -28.10 4.83
N SER A 20 5.79 -28.59 3.59
CA SER A 20 6.79 -28.46 2.53
C SER A 20 6.94 -27.02 2.03
N SER A 21 5.91 -26.18 2.18
CA SER A 21 5.88 -24.79 1.69
C SER A 21 7.04 -23.94 2.22
N VAL A 22 7.46 -24.14 3.48
CA VAL A 22 8.58 -23.41 4.10
C VAL A 22 9.90 -23.70 3.36
N LYS A 23 10.14 -24.97 2.98
CA LYS A 23 11.35 -25.34 2.21
C LYS A 23 11.30 -24.73 0.81
N VAL A 24 10.13 -24.74 0.19
CA VAL A 24 9.87 -24.18 -1.13
C VAL A 24 10.10 -22.66 -1.13
N TYR A 25 9.56 -21.91 -0.16
CA TYR A 25 9.80 -20.47 -0.04
C TYR A 25 11.28 -20.14 0.20
N LYS A 26 11.99 -20.90 1.03
CA LYS A 26 13.45 -20.74 1.20
C LYS A 26 14.20 -20.98 -0.12
N GLN A 27 13.74 -21.93 -0.93
CA GLN A 27 14.33 -22.21 -2.23
C GLN A 27 14.09 -21.07 -3.22
N ILE A 28 12.88 -20.51 -3.25
CA ILE A 28 12.54 -19.32 -4.05
C ILE A 28 13.49 -18.18 -3.73
N ARG A 29 13.67 -17.82 -2.45
CA ARG A 29 14.54 -16.70 -2.06
C ARG A 29 15.99 -16.89 -2.50
N ARG A 30 16.53 -18.11 -2.38
CA ARG A 30 17.88 -18.45 -2.89
C ARG A 30 17.97 -18.34 -4.41
N SER A 31 16.94 -18.77 -5.13
CA SER A 31 16.87 -18.67 -6.58
C SER A 31 16.82 -17.21 -7.05
N VAL A 32 16.10 -16.34 -6.36
CA VAL A 32 16.06 -14.90 -6.66
C VAL A 32 17.43 -14.26 -6.42
N GLN A 33 18.06 -14.49 -5.26
CA GLN A 33 19.39 -13.94 -4.96
C GLN A 33 20.45 -14.35 -6.01
N ARG A 34 20.44 -15.61 -6.47
CA ARG A 34 21.34 -16.07 -7.53
C ARG A 34 21.06 -15.40 -8.87
N PHE A 35 19.79 -15.15 -9.16
CA PHE A 35 19.38 -14.53 -10.40
C PHE A 35 19.67 -13.04 -10.42
N GLU A 36 19.69 -12.34 -9.29
CA GLU A 36 20.00 -10.91 -9.21
C GLU A 36 21.40 -10.56 -9.71
N ALA A 37 22.41 -11.32 -9.30
CA ALA A 37 23.77 -11.12 -9.78
C ALA A 37 23.87 -11.28 -11.31
N TYR A 38 23.06 -12.16 -11.89
CA TYR A 38 23.01 -12.41 -13.33
C TYR A 38 22.20 -11.35 -14.07
N ILE A 39 21.04 -10.96 -13.56
CA ILE A 39 20.15 -10.05 -14.28
C ILE A 39 20.68 -8.61 -14.32
N GLN A 40 21.42 -8.18 -13.30
CA GLN A 40 22.02 -6.84 -13.33
C GLN A 40 23.01 -6.73 -14.50
N ILE A 41 23.85 -7.75 -14.68
CA ILE A 41 24.78 -7.84 -15.81
C ILE A 41 24.00 -7.78 -17.13
N GLU A 42 22.95 -8.59 -17.28
CA GLU A 42 22.15 -8.63 -18.51
C GLU A 42 21.44 -7.29 -18.80
N LEU A 43 20.90 -6.61 -17.78
CA LEU A 43 20.26 -5.30 -17.93
C LEU A 43 21.24 -4.22 -18.40
N ASP A 44 22.49 -4.30 -17.94
CA ASP A 44 23.57 -3.38 -18.29
C ASP A 44 24.12 -3.67 -19.70
N THR A 45 24.18 -4.94 -20.12
CA THR A 45 24.69 -5.35 -21.44
C THR A 45 23.63 -5.35 -22.56
N CYS A 46 22.36 -5.10 -22.25
CA CYS A 46 21.30 -5.07 -23.25
C CYS A 46 21.47 -3.92 -24.25
N ASN A 47 21.53 -4.27 -25.54
CA ASN A 47 21.68 -3.29 -26.63
C ASN A 47 20.34 -2.75 -27.14
N THR A 48 19.21 -3.45 -26.87
CA THR A 48 17.90 -3.08 -27.38
C THR A 48 16.87 -2.85 -26.27
N THR A 49 15.94 -1.91 -26.49
CA THR A 49 14.83 -1.61 -25.57
C THR A 49 13.91 -2.81 -25.35
N SER A 50 13.72 -3.65 -26.38
CA SER A 50 12.88 -4.87 -26.31
C SER A 50 13.50 -5.95 -25.41
N GLU A 51 14.81 -6.17 -25.51
CA GLU A 51 15.53 -7.12 -24.65
C GLU A 51 15.54 -6.67 -23.20
N ARG A 52 15.84 -5.39 -22.97
CA ARG A 52 15.77 -4.79 -21.63
C ARG A 52 14.38 -4.96 -21.03
N GLY A 53 13.31 -4.70 -21.81
CA GLY A 53 11.93 -4.90 -21.37
C GLY A 53 11.62 -6.34 -20.95
N ARG A 54 12.10 -7.34 -21.69
CA ARG A 54 11.92 -8.77 -21.33
C ARG A 54 12.61 -9.13 -20.03
N TRP A 55 13.83 -8.64 -19.80
CA TRP A 55 14.55 -8.90 -18.55
C TRP A 55 13.89 -8.20 -17.37
N THR A 56 13.52 -6.93 -17.52
CA THR A 56 12.78 -6.19 -16.50
C THR A 56 11.49 -6.92 -16.12
N HIS A 57 10.72 -7.42 -17.09
CA HIS A 57 9.50 -8.19 -16.81
C HIS A 57 9.78 -9.47 -15.98
N LYS A 58 10.82 -10.23 -16.34
CA LYS A 58 11.21 -11.43 -15.56
C LYS A 58 11.66 -11.06 -14.15
N TYR A 59 12.38 -9.94 -14.00
CA TYR A 59 12.83 -9.49 -12.69
C TYR A 59 11.66 -9.11 -11.79
N ARG A 60 10.68 -8.36 -12.32
CA ARG A 60 9.45 -8.02 -11.58
C ARG A 60 8.75 -9.25 -11.03
N LEU A 61 8.62 -10.30 -11.84
CA LEU A 61 8.01 -11.54 -11.37
C LEU A 61 8.81 -12.17 -10.23
N LEU A 62 10.14 -12.18 -10.32
CA LEU A 62 10.99 -12.72 -9.26
C LEU A 62 10.95 -11.88 -7.98
N LEU A 63 10.86 -10.55 -8.09
CA LEU A 63 10.66 -9.67 -6.94
C LEU A 63 9.30 -9.92 -6.28
N ALA A 64 8.23 -10.12 -7.07
CA ALA A 64 6.92 -10.52 -6.53
C ALA A 64 7.01 -11.86 -5.77
N LEU A 65 7.74 -12.83 -6.31
CA LEU A 65 7.96 -14.14 -5.66
C LEU A 65 8.82 -14.05 -4.39
N ASP A 66 9.88 -13.23 -4.40
CA ASP A 66 10.73 -13.00 -3.22
C ASP A 66 9.95 -12.30 -2.12
N PHE A 67 9.10 -11.34 -2.50
CA PHE A 67 8.18 -10.65 -1.61
C PHE A 67 7.18 -11.63 -0.98
N GLU A 68 6.49 -12.44 -1.79
CA GLU A 68 5.56 -13.47 -1.31
C GLU A 68 6.27 -14.44 -0.36
N ALA A 69 7.49 -14.86 -0.70
CA ALA A 69 8.28 -15.76 0.12
C ALA A 69 8.73 -15.11 1.45
N ALA A 70 9.14 -13.84 1.43
CA ALA A 70 9.53 -13.11 2.62
C ALA A 70 8.36 -12.96 3.59
N ILE A 71 7.17 -12.63 3.07
CA ILE A 71 5.93 -12.56 3.84
C ILE A 71 5.58 -13.91 4.49
N ASN A 72 5.56 -15.00 3.70
CA ASN A 72 5.21 -16.34 4.19
C ASN A 72 6.23 -16.90 5.20
N LEU A 73 7.50 -16.54 5.05
CA LEU A 73 8.56 -16.91 6.01
C LEU A 73 8.62 -15.97 7.22
N LYS A 74 7.78 -14.92 7.26
CA LYS A 74 7.80 -13.87 8.30
C LYS A 74 9.13 -13.10 8.37
N HIS A 75 9.84 -13.00 7.25
CA HIS A 75 11.08 -12.23 7.14
C HIS A 75 10.78 -10.76 6.84
N TRP A 76 10.07 -10.10 7.74
CA TRP A 76 9.58 -8.71 7.57
C TRP A 76 10.70 -7.69 7.39
N ASN A 77 11.85 -7.92 8.02
CA ASN A 77 13.03 -7.05 7.92
C ASN A 77 13.59 -6.95 6.49
N ASP A 78 13.30 -7.94 5.64
CA ASP A 78 13.79 -7.96 4.27
C ASP A 78 12.88 -7.19 3.31
N ILE A 79 11.64 -6.90 3.72
CA ILE A 79 10.62 -6.26 2.88
C ILE A 79 11.06 -4.88 2.35
N PRO A 80 11.62 -3.96 3.16
CA PRO A 80 12.10 -2.68 2.65
C PRO A 80 13.16 -2.83 1.55
N SER A 81 14.08 -3.79 1.68
CA SER A 81 15.10 -4.06 0.66
C SER A 81 14.52 -4.63 -0.63
N ILE A 82 13.43 -5.40 -0.56
CA ILE A 82 12.72 -5.91 -1.74
C ILE A 82 12.03 -4.74 -2.48
N ILE A 83 11.40 -3.82 -1.73
CA ILE A 83 10.72 -2.64 -2.28
C ILE A 83 11.73 -1.69 -2.93
N ASP A 84 12.86 -1.43 -2.26
CA ASP A 84 13.93 -0.58 -2.78
C ASP A 84 14.48 -1.10 -4.11
N ARG A 85 14.76 -2.41 -4.20
CA ARG A 85 15.15 -3.07 -5.47
C ARG A 85 14.09 -2.93 -6.56
N ALA A 86 12.81 -2.92 -6.21
CA ALA A 86 11.71 -2.79 -7.15
C ALA A 86 11.46 -1.34 -7.61
N SER A 87 11.90 -0.33 -6.85
CA SER A 87 11.51 1.08 -6.98
C SER A 87 11.57 1.64 -8.41
N ASN A 88 12.64 1.36 -9.16
CA ASN A 88 12.87 1.85 -10.52
C ASN A 88 12.09 1.08 -11.59
N MET A 89 11.48 -0.05 -11.23
CA MET A 89 10.80 -0.96 -12.14
C MET A 89 9.39 -1.31 -11.68
N LEU A 90 8.74 -0.47 -10.89
CA LEU A 90 7.36 -0.67 -10.49
C LEU A 90 6.42 -0.58 -11.70
N ASP A 91 5.44 -1.47 -11.73
CA ASP A 91 4.28 -1.41 -12.62
C ASP A 91 3.02 -1.82 -11.84
N ASP A 92 1.84 -1.53 -12.39
CA ASP A 92 0.57 -1.77 -11.71
C ASP A 92 0.40 -3.23 -11.24
N LYS A 93 1.00 -4.17 -11.99
CA LYS A 93 0.94 -5.60 -11.69
C LYS A 93 1.82 -5.94 -10.49
N LEU A 94 3.05 -5.44 -10.44
CA LEU A 94 3.97 -5.66 -9.32
C LEU A 94 3.44 -5.01 -8.04
N CYS A 95 2.93 -3.78 -8.14
CA CYS A 95 2.32 -3.08 -7.01
C CYS A 95 1.11 -3.85 -6.45
N SER A 96 0.23 -4.30 -7.34
CA SER A 96 -0.91 -5.15 -6.96
C SER A 96 -0.44 -6.45 -6.30
N ALA A 97 0.61 -7.10 -6.83
CA ALA A 97 1.13 -8.35 -6.28
C ALA A 97 1.69 -8.17 -4.86
N PHE A 98 2.44 -7.10 -4.59
CA PHE A 98 2.94 -6.81 -3.24
C PHE A 98 1.81 -6.58 -2.24
N LEU A 99 0.83 -5.75 -2.59
CA LEU A 99 -0.33 -5.47 -1.73
C LEU A 99 -1.14 -6.74 -1.47
N ASP A 100 -1.40 -7.52 -2.51
CA ASP A 100 -2.09 -8.80 -2.43
C ASP A 100 -1.36 -9.78 -1.48
N CYS A 101 -0.02 -9.84 -1.53
CA CYS A 101 0.76 -10.67 -0.64
C CYS A 101 0.63 -10.24 0.81
N ILE A 102 0.68 -8.95 1.10
CA ILE A 102 0.52 -8.41 2.46
C ILE A 102 -0.86 -8.73 2.99
N LEU A 103 -1.91 -8.41 2.22
CA LEU A 103 -3.29 -8.56 2.67
C LEU A 103 -3.69 -10.03 2.85
N ARG A 104 -3.12 -10.94 2.06
CA ARG A 104 -3.36 -12.39 2.18
C ARG A 104 -2.42 -13.10 3.16
N SER A 105 -1.45 -12.40 3.75
CA SER A 105 -0.41 -13.00 4.58
C SER A 105 -0.91 -13.66 5.87
N GLY A 106 -2.10 -13.27 6.35
CA GLY A 106 -2.58 -13.64 7.68
C GLY A 106 -1.67 -13.17 8.81
N ALA A 107 -0.77 -12.21 8.54
CA ALA A 107 0.17 -11.70 9.52
C ALA A 107 -0.51 -10.80 10.56
N PRO A 108 0.02 -10.72 11.79
CA PRO A 108 -0.44 -9.75 12.77
C PRO A 108 -0.33 -8.33 12.18
N ALA A 109 -1.33 -7.48 12.40
CA ALA A 109 -1.32 -6.18 11.74
C ALA A 109 -0.14 -5.30 12.15
N SER A 110 0.49 -5.52 13.31
CA SER A 110 1.73 -4.85 13.69
C SER A 110 2.83 -5.02 12.64
N ASN A 111 2.90 -6.19 11.98
CA ASN A 111 3.86 -6.48 10.93
C ASN A 111 3.43 -5.86 9.59
N ILE A 112 2.13 -5.87 9.30
CA ILE A 112 1.56 -5.21 8.12
C ILE A 112 1.78 -3.69 8.22
N ALA A 113 1.56 -3.10 9.39
CA ALA A 113 1.77 -1.69 9.69
C ALA A 113 3.21 -1.26 9.48
N GLN A 114 4.19 -2.07 9.92
CA GLN A 114 5.61 -1.79 9.71
C GLN A 114 5.98 -1.70 8.22
N VAL A 115 5.36 -2.52 7.36
CA VAL A 115 5.60 -2.53 5.92
C VAL A 115 4.87 -1.38 5.22
N VAL A 116 3.69 -1.02 5.71
CA VAL A 116 2.84 -0.03 5.04
C VAL A 116 3.00 1.38 5.61
N LYS A 117 3.79 1.60 6.67
CA LYS A 117 4.03 2.89 7.36
C LYS A 117 3.86 4.11 6.46
N VAL A 118 2.64 4.63 6.41
CA VAL A 118 2.31 5.85 5.69
C VAL A 118 2.97 6.98 6.50
N PRO A 119 3.89 7.77 5.91
CA PRO A 119 4.44 8.90 6.63
C PRO A 119 3.30 9.84 7.05
N PRO A 120 3.39 10.46 8.24
CA PRO A 120 2.37 11.40 8.69
C PRO A 120 2.19 12.54 7.66
N PRO A 121 0.98 13.07 7.50
CA PRO A 121 0.61 14.04 6.44
C PRO A 121 1.31 15.41 6.54
N GLN A 122 2.30 15.58 7.41
CA GLN A 122 3.11 16.79 7.43
C GLN A 122 4.20 16.64 6.37
N SER A 123 4.00 17.31 5.23
CA SER A 123 4.93 17.50 4.10
C SER A 123 4.88 16.53 2.91
N ILE A 124 3.70 16.28 2.34
CA ILE A 124 3.61 16.05 0.88
C ILE A 124 3.08 17.33 0.24
N LYS A 125 3.99 18.27 -0.02
CA LYS A 125 3.75 19.25 -1.09
C LYS A 125 4.11 18.54 -2.39
N LEU A 126 3.10 18.22 -3.20
CA LEU A 126 3.27 17.61 -4.52
C LEU A 126 3.82 18.58 -5.59
N THR A 127 4.46 19.67 -5.16
CA THR A 127 5.09 20.65 -6.02
C THR A 127 6.58 20.72 -5.69
N SER A 128 7.36 20.11 -6.59
CA SER A 128 8.80 20.30 -6.76
C SER A 128 9.67 20.12 -5.51
N CYS A 129 10.38 19.00 -5.43
CA CYS A 129 11.85 19.02 -5.34
C CYS A 129 12.44 17.62 -5.19
N MET A 130 13.33 17.29 -6.12
CA MET A 130 14.54 16.54 -5.78
C MET A 130 15.30 17.31 -4.70
N SER A 131 15.97 16.58 -3.81
CA SER A 131 16.82 17.02 -2.70
C SER A 131 16.11 17.37 -1.39
N GLU A 132 16.60 16.70 -0.34
CA GLU A 132 16.31 16.86 1.10
C GLU A 132 15.17 16.03 1.71
N LEU A 133 15.44 14.74 1.99
CA LEU A 133 15.37 14.25 3.38
C LEU A 133 16.17 12.94 3.53
N HIS A 134 17.33 13.04 4.15
CA HIS A 134 18.07 11.88 4.63
C HIS A 134 17.40 11.37 5.92
N LEU A 135 16.98 10.10 5.88
CA LEU A 135 16.94 9.15 6.99
C LEU A 135 15.80 9.22 8.04
N THR A 136 14.68 8.54 7.73
CA THR A 136 14.21 7.42 8.59
C THR A 136 13.69 6.30 7.69
N ASN A 137 14.26 5.10 7.90
CA ASN A 137 14.36 4.00 6.94
C ASN A 137 13.08 3.15 6.78
N THR A 138 11.95 3.77 6.43
CA THR A 138 10.74 3.05 5.97
C THR A 138 10.01 3.89 4.93
N GLN A 139 10.47 3.84 3.68
CA GLN A 139 9.59 4.22 2.56
C GLN A 139 8.42 3.23 2.56
N SER A 140 7.20 3.69 2.83
CA SER A 140 6.04 2.84 2.62
C SER A 140 5.85 2.53 1.16
N ILE A 141 5.34 1.33 0.93
CA ILE A 141 4.84 0.87 -0.36
C ILE A 141 3.95 1.95 -1.04
N ILE A 142 3.09 2.60 -0.27
CA ILE A 142 2.20 3.65 -0.79
C ILE A 142 3.01 4.86 -1.31
N CYS A 143 4.00 5.36 -0.56
CA CYS A 143 4.88 6.43 -1.04
C CYS A 143 5.78 6.02 -2.21
N SER A 144 6.32 4.80 -2.20
CA SER A 144 7.10 4.26 -3.32
C SER A 144 6.28 4.17 -4.61
N PHE A 145 4.95 3.98 -4.53
CA PHE A 145 4.07 3.97 -5.69
C PHE A 145 3.75 5.38 -6.23
N HIS A 146 3.64 6.38 -5.37
CA HIS A 146 3.37 7.77 -5.79
C HIS A 146 4.60 8.51 -6.31
N SER A 147 5.81 8.08 -5.94
CA SER A 147 7.08 8.72 -6.32
C SER A 147 7.96 7.87 -7.24
N SER A 148 7.47 6.74 -7.76
CA SER A 148 8.29 5.87 -8.60
C SER A 148 8.70 6.58 -9.89
N PRO A 149 10.00 6.60 -10.23
CA PRO A 149 10.47 7.13 -11.51
C PRO A 149 10.23 6.16 -12.68
N SER A 150 9.48 5.06 -12.48
CA SER A 150 9.39 3.99 -13.46
C SER A 150 8.55 4.38 -14.69
N PRO A 151 9.11 4.30 -15.92
CA PRO A 151 8.43 4.71 -17.15
C PRO A 151 7.26 3.79 -17.55
N SER A 152 7.10 2.64 -16.87
CA SER A 152 6.01 1.68 -17.11
C SER A 152 4.84 1.78 -16.12
N PHE A 153 4.92 2.70 -15.16
CA PHE A 153 3.88 2.87 -14.17
C PHE A 153 2.75 3.73 -14.76
N SER A 154 1.67 3.10 -15.23
CA SER A 154 0.45 3.81 -15.60
C SER A 154 -0.42 4.01 -14.37
N ALA A 155 -0.15 5.09 -13.63
CA ALA A 155 -0.79 5.41 -12.35
C ALA A 155 -2.31 5.14 -12.31
N GLY A 156 -3.04 5.37 -13.42
CA GLY A 156 -4.49 5.20 -13.49
C GLY A 156 -5.05 3.83 -13.06
N ALA A 157 -4.50 2.70 -13.52
CA ALA A 157 -5.09 1.38 -13.23
C ALA A 157 -4.81 0.91 -11.81
N PHE A 158 -3.65 1.24 -11.26
CA PHE A 158 -3.33 0.98 -9.85
C PHE A 158 -4.16 1.87 -8.91
N LEU A 159 -4.26 3.17 -9.22
CA LEU A 159 -5.04 4.12 -8.41
C LEU A 159 -6.50 3.69 -8.28
N GLN A 160 -7.11 3.11 -9.33
CA GLN A 160 -8.48 2.57 -9.25
C GLN A 160 -8.67 1.46 -8.19
N LYS A 161 -7.61 0.70 -7.87
CA LYS A 161 -7.67 -0.36 -6.85
C LYS A 161 -7.29 0.13 -5.45
N LEU A 162 -6.55 1.24 -5.38
CA LEU A 162 -6.00 1.81 -4.15
C LEU A 162 -7.05 2.06 -3.05
N PRO A 163 -8.24 2.62 -3.33
CA PRO A 163 -9.28 2.81 -2.32
C PRO A 163 -9.67 1.52 -1.59
N ARG A 164 -9.84 0.41 -2.33
CA ARG A 164 -10.19 -0.89 -1.74
C ARG A 164 -9.08 -1.42 -0.85
N TYR A 165 -7.82 -1.23 -1.27
CA TYR A 165 -6.67 -1.61 -0.45
C TYR A 165 -6.58 -0.79 0.84
N LEU A 166 -6.84 0.53 0.78
CA LEU A 166 -6.90 1.37 1.97
C LEU A 166 -8.01 0.92 2.92
N ARG A 167 -9.20 0.60 2.40
CA ARG A 167 -10.29 0.01 3.21
C ARG A 167 -9.82 -1.27 3.93
N CYS A 168 -9.26 -2.24 3.22
CA CYS A 168 -8.79 -3.49 3.84
C CYS A 168 -7.72 -3.23 4.90
N LEU A 169 -6.75 -2.37 4.60
CA LEU A 169 -5.67 -2.03 5.53
C LEU A 169 -6.21 -1.33 6.79
N PHE A 170 -7.18 -0.44 6.63
CA PHE A 170 -7.84 0.22 7.75
C PHE A 170 -8.58 -0.79 8.64
N GLN A 171 -9.30 -1.75 8.07
CA GLN A 171 -9.95 -2.83 8.82
C GLN A 171 -8.92 -3.64 9.64
N ILE A 172 -7.84 -4.06 8.99
CA ILE A 172 -6.75 -4.79 9.63
C ILE A 172 -6.12 -3.98 10.77
N ALA A 173 -5.92 -2.68 10.56
CA ALA A 173 -5.38 -1.77 11.58
C ALA A 173 -6.32 -1.66 12.80
N LEU A 174 -7.63 -1.53 12.58
CA LEU A 174 -8.62 -1.49 13.65
C LEU A 174 -8.67 -2.80 14.43
N GLU A 175 -8.69 -3.95 13.76
CA GLU A 175 -8.74 -5.28 14.39
C GLU A 175 -7.54 -5.52 15.32
N ALA A 176 -6.37 -5.07 14.90
CA ALA A 176 -5.15 -5.19 15.69
C ALA A 176 -4.92 -4.04 16.68
N LYS A 177 -5.85 -3.08 16.75
CA LYS A 177 -5.77 -1.90 17.62
C LYS A 177 -4.54 -1.02 17.33
N ASP A 178 -4.04 -1.04 16.09
CA ASP A 178 -3.00 -0.11 15.62
C ASP A 178 -3.66 1.17 15.10
N TYR A 179 -4.07 2.02 16.05
CA TYR A 179 -4.80 3.24 15.72
C TYR A 179 -3.94 4.30 15.00
N SER A 180 -2.61 4.24 15.17
CA SER A 180 -1.68 5.12 14.44
C SER A 180 -1.65 4.77 12.95
N LEU A 181 -1.63 3.48 12.61
CA LEU A 181 -1.76 3.05 11.22
C LEU A 181 -3.14 3.43 10.68
N ALA A 182 -4.20 3.12 11.42
CA ALA A 182 -5.57 3.36 11.00
C ALA A 182 -5.82 4.84 10.66
N GLU A 183 -5.34 5.75 11.50
CA GLU A 183 -5.38 7.20 11.24
C GLU A 183 -4.61 7.58 9.96
N SER A 184 -3.40 7.03 9.79
CA SER A 184 -2.56 7.36 8.64
C SER A 184 -3.21 6.92 7.32
N VAL A 185 -3.95 5.80 7.33
CA VAL A 185 -4.74 5.33 6.19
C VAL A 185 -5.89 6.29 5.86
N LEU A 186 -6.58 6.83 6.87
CA LEU A 186 -7.64 7.83 6.66
C LEU A 186 -7.09 9.13 6.07
N HIS A 187 -5.94 9.62 6.56
CA HIS A 187 -5.28 10.79 5.99
C HIS A 187 -4.84 10.56 4.55
N GLN A 188 -4.32 9.38 4.22
CA GLN A 188 -3.99 9.04 2.84
C GLN A 188 -5.24 9.07 1.94
N ALA A 189 -6.38 8.56 2.41
CA ALA A 189 -7.63 8.64 1.68
C ALA A 189 -8.08 10.09 1.45
N ILE A 190 -7.92 10.97 2.45
CA ILE A 190 -8.21 12.41 2.35
C ILE A 190 -7.33 13.07 1.28
N VAL A 191 -6.02 12.81 1.29
CA VAL A 191 -5.08 13.37 0.29
C VAL A 191 -5.48 12.92 -1.12
N LEU A 192 -5.69 11.63 -1.33
CA LEU A 192 -6.07 11.09 -2.64
C LEU A 192 -7.41 11.62 -3.15
N ALA A 193 -8.39 11.81 -2.27
CA ALA A 193 -9.70 12.35 -2.63
C ALA A 193 -9.63 13.85 -2.97
N ARG A 194 -8.74 14.61 -2.33
CA ARG A 194 -8.50 16.03 -2.64
C ARG A 194 -7.75 16.21 -3.95
N ASP A 195 -6.68 15.45 -4.16
CA ASP A 195 -5.85 15.57 -5.37
C ASP A 195 -6.64 15.23 -6.64
N GLY A 196 -7.54 14.25 -6.58
CA GLY A 196 -8.45 13.92 -7.69
C GLY A 196 -9.54 14.97 -7.98
N SER A 197 -9.71 15.98 -7.12
CA SER A 197 -10.71 17.04 -7.31
C SER A 197 -10.15 18.30 -8.00
N ALA A 198 -8.82 18.46 -8.01
CA ALA A 198 -8.16 19.68 -8.46
C ALA A 198 -7.86 19.72 -9.96
N ASP A 199 -7.84 18.57 -10.64
CA ASP A 199 -7.43 18.47 -12.04
C ASP A 199 -8.50 17.75 -12.87
N ALA A 200 -9.19 18.50 -13.73
CA ALA A 200 -10.32 18.00 -14.52
C ALA A 200 -9.92 16.95 -15.57
N ASP A 201 -8.62 16.83 -15.87
CA ASP A 201 -8.05 15.89 -16.84
C ASP A 201 -7.49 14.60 -16.21
N LEU A 202 -7.59 14.44 -14.88
CA LEU A 202 -7.08 13.24 -14.20
C LEU A 202 -8.05 12.03 -14.34
N PRO A 203 -7.54 10.82 -14.69
CA PRO A 203 -8.34 9.62 -14.88
C PRO A 203 -8.79 8.92 -13.59
N PHE A 204 -8.56 9.50 -12.41
CA PHE A 204 -8.84 8.88 -11.11
C PHE A 204 -9.68 9.79 -10.22
N LEU A 205 -10.91 9.35 -9.95
CA LEU A 205 -11.80 9.92 -8.93
C LEU A 205 -11.91 8.93 -7.77
N TYR A 206 -11.69 9.41 -6.55
CA TYR A 206 -11.86 8.57 -5.37
C TYR A 206 -13.34 8.17 -5.21
N PRO A 207 -13.67 6.87 -5.09
CA PRO A 207 -15.07 6.44 -5.03
C PRO A 207 -15.79 6.94 -3.79
N SER A 208 -16.97 7.54 -3.97
CA SER A 208 -17.80 8.06 -2.88
C SER A 208 -18.19 6.98 -1.85
N ASP A 209 -18.44 5.75 -2.29
CA ASP A 209 -18.79 4.63 -1.40
C ASP A 209 -17.65 4.24 -0.45
N GLU A 210 -16.40 4.43 -0.87
CA GLU A 210 -15.23 4.22 -0.03
C GLU A 210 -15.13 5.33 1.01
N LEU A 211 -15.32 6.60 0.60
CA LEU A 211 -15.34 7.75 1.52
C LEU A 211 -16.47 7.66 2.55
N LYS A 212 -17.69 7.32 2.13
CA LYS A 212 -18.85 7.12 3.02
C LYS A 212 -18.54 6.10 4.11
N TRP A 213 -17.93 4.99 3.72
CA TRP A 213 -17.59 3.93 4.66
C TRP A 213 -16.45 4.32 5.60
N LEU A 214 -15.38 4.93 5.09
CA LEU A 214 -14.27 5.40 5.93
C LEU A 214 -14.75 6.47 6.93
N ALA A 215 -15.57 7.42 6.48
CA ALA A 215 -16.17 8.44 7.34
C ALA A 215 -17.04 7.81 8.43
N SER A 216 -17.90 6.86 8.07
CA SER A 216 -18.77 6.17 9.03
C SER A 216 -17.97 5.38 10.06
N MET A 217 -16.93 4.65 9.63
CA MET A 217 -16.10 3.88 10.55
C MET A 217 -15.25 4.77 11.47
N ALA A 218 -14.71 5.87 10.95
CA ALA A 218 -13.99 6.85 11.75
C ALA A 218 -14.91 7.50 12.81
N PHE A 219 -16.15 7.81 12.43
CA PHE A 219 -17.14 8.36 13.36
C PHE A 219 -17.56 7.35 14.43
N ASN A 220 -17.81 6.09 14.05
CA ASN A 220 -18.11 5.02 15.01
C ASN A 220 -16.97 4.87 16.03
N ARG A 221 -15.71 4.96 15.57
CA ARG A 221 -14.56 4.94 16.48
C ARG A 221 -14.53 6.15 17.42
N ALA A 222 -14.88 7.34 16.93
CA ALA A 222 -15.01 8.52 17.77
C ALA A 222 -16.07 8.32 18.86
N VAL A 223 -17.22 7.71 18.54
CA VAL A 223 -18.25 7.35 19.51
C VAL A 223 -17.72 6.34 20.54
N ASP A 224 -16.97 5.32 20.11
CA ASP A 224 -16.36 4.36 21.05
C ASP A 224 -15.39 5.06 22.02
N LEU A 225 -14.62 6.05 21.53
CA LEU A 225 -13.69 6.85 22.33
C LEU A 225 -14.39 7.79 23.29
N TYR A 226 -15.52 8.38 22.88
CA TYR A 226 -16.39 9.16 23.74
C TYR A 226 -16.92 8.34 24.93
N VAL A 227 -17.44 7.14 24.65
CA VAL A 227 -17.90 6.21 25.69
C VAL A 227 -16.77 5.80 26.64
N ALA A 228 -15.55 5.71 26.13
CA ALA A 228 -14.35 5.43 26.92
C ALA A 228 -13.75 6.68 27.62
N SER A 229 -14.38 7.86 27.49
CA SER A 229 -13.91 9.14 28.04
C SER A 229 -12.49 9.54 27.60
N VAL A 230 -12.12 9.19 26.37
CA VAL A 230 -10.86 9.59 25.73
C VAL A 230 -11.12 10.77 24.80
N ASP A 231 -11.33 11.95 25.41
CA ASP A 231 -11.89 13.12 24.70
C ASP A 231 -11.02 13.67 23.57
N GLU A 232 -9.69 13.63 23.71
CA GLU A 232 -8.78 14.11 22.67
C GLU A 232 -8.83 13.25 21.40
N ASP A 233 -8.75 11.92 21.57
CA ASP A 233 -8.85 11.00 20.43
C ASP A 233 -10.26 11.00 19.86
N CYS A 234 -11.30 11.10 20.69
CA CYS A 234 -12.69 11.27 20.22
C CYS A 234 -12.79 12.45 19.25
N ARG A 235 -12.27 13.62 19.66
CA ARG A 235 -12.29 14.81 18.81
C ARG A 235 -11.56 14.58 17.49
N LYS A 236 -10.35 14.04 17.58
CA LYS A 236 -9.49 13.79 16.43
C LYS A 236 -10.16 12.88 15.39
N TRP A 237 -10.74 11.75 15.83
CA TRP A 237 -11.42 10.82 14.96
C TRP A 237 -12.73 11.38 14.39
N GLY A 238 -13.45 12.20 15.16
CA GLY A 238 -14.63 12.93 14.70
C GLY A 238 -14.32 13.94 13.60
N ASP A 239 -13.25 14.73 13.76
CA ASP A 239 -12.82 15.73 12.78
C ASP A 239 -12.36 15.06 11.47
N ILE A 240 -11.66 13.93 11.55
CA ILE A 240 -11.29 13.11 10.37
C ILE A 240 -12.55 12.60 9.65
N ALA A 241 -13.54 12.09 10.40
CA ALA A 241 -14.79 11.59 9.83
C ALA A 241 -15.57 12.68 9.10
N ILE A 242 -15.67 13.88 9.68
CA ILE A 242 -16.30 15.05 9.06
C ILE A 242 -15.54 15.45 7.79
N THR A 243 -14.21 15.45 7.83
CA THR A 243 -13.38 15.79 6.66
C THR A 243 -13.59 14.80 5.52
N LEU A 244 -13.65 13.50 5.80
CA LEU A 244 -13.95 12.48 4.79
C LEU A 244 -15.36 12.64 4.21
N ALA A 245 -16.34 12.95 5.05
CA ALA A 245 -17.71 13.15 4.61
C ALA A 245 -17.90 14.39 3.73
N ASP A 246 -17.10 15.44 3.96
CA ASP A 246 -17.10 16.67 3.15
C ASP A 246 -16.56 16.44 1.72
N LEU A 247 -15.75 15.40 1.53
CA LEU A 247 -15.17 15.05 0.23
C LEU A 247 -16.12 14.20 -0.64
N ILE A 248 -17.30 13.82 -0.13
CA ILE A 248 -18.29 13.04 -0.87
C ILE A 248 -19.06 13.96 -1.82
N ARG A 249 -19.08 13.60 -3.11
CA ARG A 249 -19.67 14.45 -4.16
C ARG A 249 -21.11 14.09 -4.53
N ASP A 250 -21.50 12.83 -4.33
CA ASP A 250 -22.72 12.25 -4.90
C ASP A 250 -23.91 12.22 -3.93
N ASP A 251 -23.72 12.57 -2.66
CA ASP A 251 -24.75 12.48 -1.61
C ASP A 251 -25.37 13.84 -1.24
N GLY A 252 -24.97 14.92 -1.91
CA GLY A 252 -25.45 16.28 -1.60
C GLY A 252 -25.13 16.74 -0.17
N GLY A 253 -24.06 16.21 0.43
CA GLY A 253 -23.66 16.51 1.81
C GLY A 253 -24.60 15.92 2.86
N ALA A 254 -25.37 14.89 2.52
CA ALA A 254 -26.27 14.22 3.45
C ALA A 254 -25.51 13.61 4.64
N LEU A 255 -24.44 12.84 4.37
CA LEU A 255 -23.64 12.22 5.42
C LEU A 255 -22.94 13.28 6.28
N LEU A 256 -22.35 14.31 5.66
CA LEU A 256 -21.69 15.40 6.38
C LEU A 256 -22.61 16.08 7.39
N ARG A 257 -23.84 16.43 6.98
CA ARG A 257 -24.82 17.06 7.87
C ARG A 257 -25.19 16.15 9.03
N LEU A 258 -25.41 14.86 8.76
CA LEU A 258 -25.71 13.87 9.78
C LEU A 258 -24.58 13.74 10.80
N LEU A 259 -23.33 13.61 10.33
CA LEU A 259 -22.17 13.48 11.20
C LEU A 259 -21.95 14.74 12.05
N ARG A 260 -22.08 15.95 11.48
CA ARG A 260 -21.98 17.21 12.24
C ARG A 260 -23.05 17.32 13.33
N GLN A 261 -24.29 16.96 13.03
CA GLN A 261 -25.38 16.97 14.01
C GLN A 261 -25.15 15.98 15.15
N ASN A 262 -24.63 14.80 14.85
CA ASN A 262 -24.33 13.79 15.87
C ASN A 262 -23.09 14.17 16.67
N TYR A 263 -22.06 14.70 16.02
CA TYR A 263 -20.84 15.16 16.69
C TYR A 263 -21.12 16.29 17.68
N ALA A 264 -21.98 17.25 17.33
CA ALA A 264 -22.40 18.32 18.23
C ALA A 264 -23.15 17.83 19.49
N LYS A 265 -23.64 16.58 19.50
CA LYS A 265 -24.26 15.96 20.69
C LYS A 265 -23.26 15.20 21.56
N LEU A 266 -22.09 14.87 21.01
CA LEU A 266 -21.01 14.17 21.71
C LEU A 266 -20.07 15.15 22.43
N MET A 267 -20.09 16.42 22.04
CA MET A 267 -19.27 17.50 22.62
C MET A 267 -20.08 18.30 23.64
#